data_AF-A0AAV1DE77-F1
#
_entry.id   AF-A0AAV1DE77-F1
#
_cell.length_a   1.000
_cell.length_b   1.000
_cell.length_c   1.000
_cell.angle_alpha   90.00
_cell.angle_beta   90.00
_cell.angle_gamma   90.00
#
_symmetry.space_group_name_H-M   'P 1'
#
loop_
_entity.id
_entity.type
_entity.pdbx_description
1 polymer ?
#
loop_
_entity_poly.entity_id
_entity_poly.type
_entity_poly.pdbx_seq_one_letter_code
_entity_poly.pdbx_strand_id
1 'polypeptide(L)'
;MEETKQLTSAPPSGSRQLNLKKSFALGIRSLLTASTKEDFCKAFPHFTVAEQERLHRLFIEVITSLHESIEDAFESLCMETQVGNVLDLVEQHVEEQNLDPLSAEKSNIGSIVKTIYDAKMDEMVYLTSILQKAEEQKHIMSTRLDLLRKQRQDISGVAAVVDKLRTDIEAYGTHSL
;
A
#
# COMPACT_ATOMS: atom_id res chain seq x y z
N MET A 1 19.72 -45.08 17.15
CA MET A 1 19.76 -43.85 16.32
C MET A 1 18.88 -44.15 15.13
N GLU A 2 17.59 -43.88 15.27
CA GLU A 2 16.55 -44.32 14.35
C GLU A 2 16.00 -43.05 13.68
N GLU A 3 16.41 -42.82 12.44
CA GLU A 3 15.94 -41.70 11.62
C GLU A 3 14.48 -41.94 11.25
N THR A 4 13.59 -41.18 11.87
CA THR A 4 12.18 -41.08 11.45
C THR A 4 12.13 -40.24 10.19
N LYS A 5 12.06 -40.92 9.04
CA LYS A 5 11.76 -40.35 7.73
C LYS A 5 10.36 -39.71 7.82
N GLN A 6 10.31 -38.39 7.94
CA GLN A 6 9.07 -37.63 7.78
C GLN A 6 8.57 -37.81 6.34
N LEU A 7 7.49 -38.56 6.22
CA LEU A 7 6.70 -38.67 5.01
C LEU A 7 5.96 -37.33 4.85
N THR A 8 6.52 -36.41 4.06
CA THR A 8 5.81 -35.20 3.66
C THR A 8 4.72 -35.61 2.66
N SER A 9 3.55 -35.99 3.17
CA SER A 9 2.36 -36.08 2.35
C SER A 9 2.03 -34.69 1.85
N ALA A 10 1.90 -34.53 0.52
CA ALA A 10 1.42 -33.29 -0.07
C ALA A 10 0.13 -32.85 0.65
N PRO A 11 -0.01 -31.57 0.99
CA PRO A 11 -1.23 -31.08 1.60
C PRO A 11 -2.43 -31.45 0.69
N PRO A 12 -3.56 -31.86 1.28
CA PRO A 12 -4.75 -32.17 0.49
C PRO A 12 -5.13 -30.96 -0.34
N SER A 13 -5.37 -31.16 -1.64
CA SER A 13 -5.80 -30.11 -2.57
C SER A 13 -6.91 -29.26 -1.97
N GLY A 14 -6.73 -27.94 -2.02
CA GLY A 14 -7.71 -26.97 -1.57
C GLY A 14 -9.02 -27.09 -2.35
N SER A 15 -10.12 -26.66 -1.72
CA SER A 15 -11.44 -26.64 -2.34
C SER A 15 -11.45 -25.80 -3.62
N ARG A 16 -10.63 -24.75 -3.70
CA ARG A 16 -10.48 -23.89 -4.88
C ARG A 16 -9.88 -24.62 -6.07
N GLN A 17 -8.81 -25.39 -5.86
CA GLN A 17 -8.19 -26.20 -6.91
C GLN A 17 -9.18 -27.25 -7.44
N LEU A 18 -9.88 -27.93 -6.53
CA LEU A 18 -10.89 -28.92 -6.90
C LEU A 18 -12.04 -28.30 -7.72
N ASN A 19 -12.49 -27.10 -7.32
CA ASN A 19 -13.54 -26.38 -8.03
C ASN A 19 -13.11 -25.93 -9.43
N LEU A 20 -11.85 -25.53 -9.61
CA LEU A 20 -11.29 -25.22 -10.93
C LEU A 20 -11.37 -26.44 -11.84
N LYS A 21 -10.84 -27.60 -11.40
CA LYS A 21 -10.84 -28.84 -12.19
C LYS A 21 -12.27 -29.29 -12.52
N LYS A 22 -13.19 -29.24 -11.55
CA LYS A 22 -14.60 -29.58 -11.77
C LYS A 22 -15.27 -28.66 -12.78
N SER A 23 -15.03 -27.35 -12.68
CA SER A 23 -15.64 -26.35 -13.58
C SER A 23 -15.14 -26.53 -15.01
N PHE A 24 -13.85 -26.79 -15.17
CA PHE A 24 -13.27 -27.10 -16.47
C PHE A 24 -13.88 -28.36 -17.10
N ALA A 25 -13.89 -29.48 -16.36
CA ALA A 25 -14.48 -30.74 -16.82
C ALA A 25 -15.97 -30.60 -17.19
N LEU A 26 -16.71 -29.77 -16.45
CA LEU A 26 -18.10 -29.44 -16.79
C LEU A 26 -18.21 -28.64 -18.09
N GLY A 27 -17.32 -27.67 -18.32
CA GLY A 27 -17.31 -26.83 -19.52
C GLY A 27 -17.06 -27.63 -20.80
N ILE A 28 -16.05 -28.50 -20.77
CA ILE A 28 -15.65 -29.28 -21.96
C ILE A 28 -16.59 -30.45 -22.27
N ARG A 29 -17.38 -30.92 -21.29
CA ARG A 29 -18.35 -32.02 -21.49
C ARG A 29 -19.33 -31.74 -22.62
N SER A 30 -19.63 -30.47 -22.87
CA SER A 30 -20.47 -30.03 -23.99
C SER A 30 -19.97 -30.52 -25.36
N LEU A 31 -18.67 -30.73 -25.52
CA LEU A 31 -18.08 -31.25 -26.76
C LEU A 31 -18.61 -32.65 -27.10
N LEU A 32 -18.79 -33.51 -26.08
CA LEU A 32 -19.28 -34.88 -26.24
C LEU A 32 -20.78 -34.93 -26.55
N THR A 33 -21.52 -33.85 -26.29
CA THR A 33 -22.98 -33.78 -26.44
C THR A 33 -23.44 -32.76 -27.49
N ALA A 34 -22.51 -32.15 -28.22
CA ALA A 34 -22.78 -31.05 -29.14
C ALA A 34 -23.62 -31.46 -30.37
N SER A 35 -23.60 -32.74 -30.76
CA SER A 35 -24.34 -33.24 -31.92
C SER A 35 -25.08 -34.53 -31.57
N THR A 36 -26.37 -34.57 -31.89
CA THR A 36 -27.10 -35.83 -31.93
C THR A 36 -26.78 -36.60 -33.21
N LYS A 37 -27.06 -37.90 -33.23
CA LYS A 37 -26.97 -38.71 -34.46
C LYS A 37 -27.91 -38.22 -35.56
N GLU A 38 -29.09 -37.71 -35.19
CA GLU A 38 -30.06 -37.18 -36.13
C GLU A 38 -29.53 -35.92 -36.83
N ASP A 39 -29.01 -34.97 -36.04
CA ASP A 39 -28.43 -33.73 -36.58
C ASP A 39 -27.21 -34.02 -37.45
N PHE A 40 -26.41 -35.02 -37.08
CA PHE A 40 -25.30 -35.52 -37.87
C PHE A 40 -25.79 -36.06 -39.23
N CYS A 41 -26.78 -36.95 -39.25
CA CYS A 41 -27.33 -37.49 -40.50
C CYS A 41 -27.92 -36.38 -41.40
N LYS A 42 -28.58 -35.37 -40.82
CA LYS A 42 -29.09 -34.19 -41.55
C LYS A 42 -27.99 -33.37 -42.22
N ALA A 43 -26.79 -33.33 -41.65
CA ALA A 43 -25.64 -32.64 -42.23
C ALA A 43 -25.05 -33.37 -43.46
N PHE A 44 -25.34 -34.68 -43.62
CA PHE A 44 -24.82 -35.51 -44.71
C PHE A 44 -25.94 -36.18 -45.53
N PRO A 45 -26.88 -35.41 -46.12
CA PRO A 45 -28.10 -35.97 -46.72
C PRO A 45 -27.86 -36.78 -48.00
N HIS A 46 -26.72 -36.59 -48.67
CA HIS A 46 -26.37 -37.29 -49.92
C HIS A 46 -25.62 -38.61 -49.68
N PHE A 47 -25.26 -38.92 -48.44
CA PHE A 47 -24.59 -40.16 -48.08
C PHE A 47 -25.62 -41.26 -47.84
N THR A 48 -25.26 -42.49 -48.20
CA THR A 48 -26.05 -43.66 -47.83
C THR A 48 -26.02 -43.86 -46.33
N VAL A 49 -27.01 -44.57 -45.78
CA VAL A 49 -27.08 -44.91 -44.34
C VAL A 49 -25.78 -45.57 -43.88
N ALA A 50 -25.21 -46.49 -44.67
CA ALA A 50 -23.97 -47.18 -44.31
C ALA A 50 -22.75 -46.24 -44.22
N GLU A 51 -22.69 -45.22 -45.08
CA GLU A 51 -21.63 -44.22 -45.03
C GLU A 51 -21.84 -43.24 -43.86
N GLN A 52 -23.07 -42.81 -43.61
CA GLN A 52 -23.41 -41.98 -42.45
C GLN A 52 -23.02 -42.67 -41.14
N GLU A 53 -23.29 -43.97 -40.98
CA GLU A 53 -22.88 -44.76 -39.80
C GLU A 53 -21.36 -44.86 -39.66
N ARG A 54 -20.63 -45.02 -40.77
CA ARG A 54 -19.15 -45.03 -40.74
C ARG A 54 -18.60 -43.66 -40.34
N LEU A 55 -19.15 -42.58 -40.91
CA LEU A 55 -18.71 -41.22 -40.62
C LEU A 55 -19.07 -40.79 -39.19
N HIS A 56 -20.24 -41.19 -38.68
CA HIS A 56 -20.65 -40.92 -37.31
C HIS A 56 -19.75 -41.62 -36.29
N ARG A 57 -19.31 -42.86 -36.57
CA ARG A 57 -18.31 -43.55 -35.73
C ARG A 57 -16.97 -42.80 -35.71
N LEU A 58 -16.49 -42.37 -36.87
CA LEU A 58 -15.27 -41.58 -36.96
C LEU A 58 -15.41 -40.25 -36.22
N PHE A 59 -16.57 -39.59 -36.32
CA PHE A 59 -16.86 -38.36 -35.57
C PHE A 59 -16.80 -38.57 -34.06
N ILE A 60 -17.40 -39.63 -33.53
CA ILE A 60 -17.33 -39.97 -32.10
C ILE A 60 -15.88 -40.18 -31.68
N GLU A 61 -15.10 -40.92 -32.47
CA GLU A 61 -13.67 -41.18 -32.19
C GLU A 61 -12.87 -39.87 -32.14
N VAL A 62 -13.05 -38.99 -33.12
CA VAL A 62 -12.39 -37.67 -33.16
C VAL A 62 -12.78 -36.80 -31.97
N ILE A 63 -14.07 -36.72 -31.66
CA ILE A 63 -14.58 -35.89 -30.55
C ILE A 63 -14.11 -36.42 -29.19
N THR A 64 -14.04 -37.74 -29.02
CA THR A 64 -13.54 -38.37 -27.79
C THR A 64 -12.04 -38.11 -27.64
N SER A 65 -11.26 -38.34 -28.70
CA SER A 65 -9.81 -38.06 -28.69
C SER A 65 -9.49 -36.57 -28.46
N LEU A 66 -10.29 -35.67 -29.04
CA LEU A 66 -10.16 -34.23 -28.81
C LEU A 66 -10.47 -33.86 -27.35
N HIS A 67 -11.52 -34.45 -26.76
CA HIS A 67 -11.86 -34.23 -25.35
C HIS A 67 -10.72 -34.66 -24.43
N GLU A 68 -10.20 -35.88 -24.60
CA GLU A 68 -9.06 -36.40 -23.84
C GLU A 68 -7.81 -35.52 -24.01
N SER A 69 -7.48 -35.13 -25.24
CA SER A 69 -6.35 -34.25 -25.52
C SER A 69 -6.47 -32.89 -24.84
N ILE A 70 -7.69 -32.33 -24.75
CA ILE A 70 -7.95 -31.07 -24.06
C ILE A 70 -7.78 -31.23 -22.54
N GLU A 71 -8.23 -32.35 -21.96
CA GLU A 71 -8.04 -32.66 -20.54
C GLU A 71 -6.56 -32.78 -20.19
N ASP A 72 -5.79 -33.52 -20.99
CA ASP A 72 -4.35 -33.70 -20.80
C ASP A 72 -3.59 -32.37 -20.91
N ALA A 73 -3.91 -31.55 -21.92
CA ALA A 73 -3.32 -30.24 -22.10
C ALA A 73 -3.62 -29.30 -20.93
N PHE A 74 -4.86 -29.33 -20.42
CA PHE A 74 -5.26 -28.55 -19.25
C PHE A 74 -4.52 -28.97 -17.98
N GLU A 75 -4.40 -30.29 -17.73
CA GLU A 75 -3.65 -30.78 -16.58
C GLU A 75 -2.16 -30.40 -16.69
N SER A 76 -1.55 -30.55 -17.86
CA SER A 76 -0.16 -30.11 -18.09
C SER A 76 0.02 -28.62 -17.81
N LEU A 77 -0.90 -27.78 -18.29
CA LEU A 77 -0.85 -26.33 -18.05
C LEU A 77 -1.00 -26.01 -16.56
N CYS A 78 -1.88 -26.72 -15.86
CA CYS A 78 -2.06 -26.55 -14.42
C CYS A 78 -0.79 -26.89 -13.62
N MET A 79 -0.08 -27.95 -14.03
CA MET A 79 1.19 -28.35 -13.43
C MET A 79 2.31 -27.35 -13.76
N GLU A 80 2.43 -26.93 -15.02
CA GLU A 80 3.45 -25.97 -15.48
C GLU A 80 3.31 -24.61 -14.77
N THR A 81 2.09 -24.09 -14.72
CA THR A 81 1.79 -22.79 -14.09
C THR A 81 1.76 -22.86 -12.57
N GLN A 82 1.78 -24.06 -11.98
CA GLN A 82 1.58 -24.29 -10.56
C GLN A 82 0.31 -23.64 -10.00
N VAL A 83 -0.73 -23.48 -10.83
CA VAL A 83 -1.98 -22.80 -10.44
C VAL A 83 -2.64 -23.47 -9.24
N GLY A 84 -2.48 -24.79 -9.09
CA GLY A 84 -2.94 -25.52 -7.91
C GLY A 84 -2.32 -24.98 -6.62
N ASN A 85 -0.99 -24.88 -6.57
CA ASN A 85 -0.27 -24.35 -5.42
C ASN A 85 -0.68 -22.91 -5.10
N VAL A 86 -0.87 -22.07 -6.14
CA VAL A 86 -1.32 -20.69 -5.95
C VAL A 86 -2.72 -20.64 -5.36
N LEU A 87 -3.65 -21.47 -5.83
CA LEU A 87 -5.01 -21.54 -5.31
C LEU A 87 -5.04 -22.06 -3.86
N ASP A 88 -4.20 -23.03 -3.52
CA ASP A 88 -4.05 -23.53 -2.15
C ASP A 88 -3.49 -22.44 -1.22
N LEU A 89 -2.49 -21.68 -1.67
CA LEU A 89 -1.96 -20.54 -0.92
C LEU A 89 -3.02 -19.45 -0.73
N VAL A 90 -3.80 -19.12 -1.76
CA VAL A 90 -4.90 -18.16 -1.66
C VAL A 90 -5.96 -18.65 -0.67
N GLU A 91 -6.28 -19.94 -0.69
CA GLU A 91 -7.20 -20.55 0.25
C GLU A 91 -6.73 -20.42 1.69
N GLN A 92 -5.47 -20.78 1.95
CA GLN A 92 -4.83 -20.60 3.24
C GLN A 92 -4.85 -19.14 3.69
N HIS A 93 -4.48 -18.18 2.83
CA HIS A 93 -4.48 -16.77 3.19
C HIS A 93 -5.87 -16.25 3.52
N VAL A 94 -6.91 -16.71 2.81
CA VAL A 94 -8.29 -16.33 3.11
C VAL A 94 -8.73 -16.91 4.45
N GLU A 95 -8.38 -18.15 4.75
CA GLU A 95 -8.64 -18.76 6.06
C GLU A 95 -7.93 -18.01 7.19
N GLU A 96 -6.64 -17.70 7.03
CA GLU A 96 -5.85 -16.94 7.99
C GLU A 96 -6.43 -15.53 8.23
N GLN A 97 -6.83 -14.82 7.17
CA GLN A 97 -7.47 -13.50 7.27
C GLN A 97 -8.81 -13.54 8.01
N ASN A 98 -9.61 -14.59 7.79
CA ASN A 98 -10.87 -14.78 8.50
C ASN A 98 -10.67 -15.14 9.98
N LEU A 99 -9.53 -15.73 10.34
CA LEU A 99 -9.17 -16.09 11.71
C LEU A 99 -8.46 -14.98 12.48
N ASP A 100 -7.90 -13.96 11.82
CA ASP A 100 -7.34 -12.77 12.46
C ASP A 100 -8.41 -11.66 12.60
N PRO A 101 -9.13 -11.56 13.74
CA PRO A 101 -10.10 -10.49 13.97
C PRO A 101 -9.51 -9.07 13.94
N LEU A 102 -8.18 -8.94 14.02
CA LEU A 102 -7.46 -7.65 13.97
C LEU A 102 -6.95 -7.30 12.57
N SER A 103 -7.18 -8.14 11.55
CA SER A 103 -6.68 -7.90 10.18
C SER A 103 -7.25 -6.61 9.58
N ALA A 104 -8.55 -6.38 9.73
CA ALA A 104 -9.22 -5.14 9.33
C ALA A 104 -8.76 -3.94 10.19
N GLU A 105 -8.48 -4.17 11.48
CA GLU A 105 -8.08 -3.12 12.42
C GLU A 105 -6.63 -2.65 12.20
N LYS A 106 -5.71 -3.55 11.83
CA LYS A 106 -4.31 -3.22 11.47
C LYS A 106 -4.23 -2.25 10.29
N SER A 107 -5.08 -2.42 9.27
CA SER A 107 -5.15 -1.50 8.14
C SER A 107 -5.61 -0.10 8.58
N ASN A 108 -6.58 -0.04 9.49
CA ASN A 108 -7.09 1.21 10.05
C ASN A 108 -6.04 1.92 10.93
N ILE A 109 -5.37 1.19 11.82
CA ILE A 109 -4.32 1.73 12.70
C ILE A 109 -3.19 2.37 11.89
N GLY A 110 -2.75 1.73 10.80
CA GLY A 110 -1.72 2.31 9.92
C GLY A 110 -2.12 3.67 9.35
N SER A 111 -3.38 3.84 8.95
CA SER A 111 -3.90 5.11 8.43
C SER A 111 -3.99 6.19 9.52
N ILE A 112 -4.38 5.81 10.75
CA ILE A 112 -4.46 6.70 11.91
C ILE A 112 -3.07 7.19 12.30
N VAL A 113 -2.09 6.28 12.37
CA VAL A 113 -0.70 6.62 12.72
C VAL A 113 -0.11 7.62 11.72
N LYS A 114 -0.33 7.40 10.42
CA LYS A 114 0.13 8.33 9.37
C LYS A 114 -0.53 9.70 9.52
N THR A 115 -1.84 9.75 9.72
CA THR A 115 -2.58 11.01 9.90
C THR A 115 -2.08 11.80 11.12
N ILE A 116 -1.83 11.11 12.24
CA ILE A 116 -1.26 11.73 13.44
C ILE A 116 0.16 12.23 13.20
N TYR A 117 0.99 11.45 12.48
CA TYR A 117 2.35 11.84 12.14
C TYR A 117 2.39 13.10 11.30
N ASP A 118 1.59 13.15 10.22
CA ASP A 118 1.50 14.30 9.32
C ASP A 118 1.04 15.55 10.07
N ALA A 119 -0.02 15.44 10.90
CA ALA A 119 -0.50 16.54 11.73
C ALA A 119 0.54 17.04 12.74
N LYS A 120 1.34 16.13 13.32
CA LYS A 120 2.41 16.49 14.24
C LYS A 120 3.58 17.19 13.56
N MET A 121 3.89 16.82 12.32
CA MET A 121 4.90 17.53 11.54
C MET A 121 4.45 18.93 11.17
N ASP A 122 3.20 19.10 10.74
CA ASP A 122 2.65 20.42 10.44
C ASP A 122 2.66 21.34 11.68
N GLU A 123 2.29 20.79 12.85
CA GLU A 123 2.35 21.50 14.12
C GLU A 123 3.79 21.90 14.48
N MET A 124 4.77 21.02 14.26
CA MET A 124 6.18 21.31 14.50
C MET A 124 6.67 22.46 13.63
N VAL A 125 6.37 22.43 12.32
CA VAL A 125 6.74 23.50 11.37
C VAL A 125 6.10 24.83 11.79
N TYR A 126 4.83 24.81 12.17
CA TYR A 126 4.12 26.00 12.64
C TYR A 126 4.77 26.60 13.90
N LEU A 127 5.02 25.78 14.92
CA LEU A 127 5.62 26.22 16.18
C LEU A 127 7.04 26.76 15.98
N THR A 128 7.86 26.11 15.14
CA THR A 128 9.19 26.61 14.77
C THR A 128 9.09 28.00 14.14
N SER A 129 8.12 28.23 13.26
CA SER A 129 7.94 29.55 12.62
C SER A 129 7.58 30.66 13.61
N ILE A 130 6.75 30.36 14.61
CA ILE A 130 6.35 31.32 15.63
C ILE A 130 7.52 31.62 16.57
N LEU A 131 8.27 30.59 16.95
CA LEU A 131 9.42 30.74 17.82
C LEU A 131 10.50 31.62 17.18
N GLN A 132 10.78 31.40 15.89
CA GLN A 132 11.71 32.23 15.11
C GLN A 132 11.26 33.70 15.09
N LYS A 133 9.97 33.98 14.85
CA LYS A 133 9.43 35.36 14.87
C LYS A 133 9.57 36.00 16.24
N ALA A 134 9.34 35.25 17.32
CA ALA A 134 9.47 35.75 18.68
C ALA A 134 10.93 36.07 19.03
N GLU A 135 11.88 35.22 18.61
CA GLU A 135 13.31 35.47 18.78
C GLU A 135 13.78 36.72 18.04
N GLU A 136 13.30 36.93 16.82
CA GLU A 136 13.64 38.11 16.02
C GLU A 136 13.10 39.39 16.67
N GLN A 137 11.86 39.38 17.17
CA GLN A 137 11.30 40.50 17.93
C GLN A 137 12.06 40.77 19.22
N LYS A 138 12.46 39.72 19.97
CA LYS A 138 13.30 39.86 21.16
C LYS A 138 14.63 40.51 20.81
N HIS A 139 15.25 40.13 19.71
CA HIS A 139 16.52 40.70 19.27
C HIS A 139 16.38 42.21 18.99
N ILE A 140 15.33 42.61 18.25
CA ILE A 140 15.02 44.01 17.94
C ILE A 140 14.81 44.83 19.23
N MET A 141 14.02 44.30 20.18
CA MET A 141 13.79 44.98 21.47
C MET A 141 15.07 45.12 22.28
N SER A 142 15.92 44.10 22.30
CA SER A 142 17.22 44.16 23.00
C SER A 142 18.10 45.27 22.44
N THR A 143 18.26 45.33 21.11
CA THR A 143 19.04 46.38 20.44
C THR A 143 18.51 47.78 20.77
N ARG A 144 17.19 47.95 20.80
CA ARG A 144 16.57 49.23 21.17
C ARG A 144 16.82 49.60 22.63
N LEU A 145 16.77 48.63 23.55
CA LEU A 145 17.08 48.86 24.97
C LEU A 145 18.53 49.29 25.18
N ASP A 146 19.48 48.67 24.47
CA ASP A 146 20.89 49.02 24.57
C ASP A 146 21.16 50.44 24.04
N LEU A 147 20.52 50.84 22.93
CA LEU A 147 20.62 52.21 22.41
C LEU A 147 20.11 53.24 23.43
N LEU A 148 18.94 52.99 24.03
CA LEU A 148 18.36 53.89 25.04
C LEU A 148 19.23 53.96 26.30
N ARG A 149 19.85 52.84 26.71
CA ARG A 149 20.77 52.80 27.84
C ARG A 149 22.02 53.64 27.58
N LYS A 150 22.58 53.58 26.37
CA LYS A 150 23.74 54.40 25.96
C LYS A 150 23.40 55.89 25.93
N GLN A 151 22.29 56.28 25.31
CA GLN A 151 21.84 57.68 25.27
C GLN A 151 21.63 58.26 26.68
N ARG A 152 21.08 57.47 27.61
CA ARG A 152 20.92 57.89 29.01
C ARG A 152 22.27 58.18 29.68
N GLN A 153 23.27 57.33 29.44
CA GLN A 153 24.63 57.53 29.98
C GLN A 153 25.27 58.80 29.41
N ASP A 154 25.10 59.06 28.11
CA ASP A 154 25.61 60.27 27.45
C ASP A 154 24.99 61.55 28.05
N ILE A 155 23.66 61.58 28.26
CA ILE A 155 22.96 62.71 28.89
C ILE A 155 23.42 62.93 30.33
N SER A 156 23.62 61.85 31.09
CA SER A 156 24.15 61.93 32.46
C SER A 156 25.57 62.52 32.49
N GLY A 157 26.40 62.19 31.50
CA GLY A 157 27.74 62.76 31.36
C GLY A 157 27.70 64.26 31.10
N VAL A 158 26.78 64.74 30.26
CA VAL A 158 26.58 66.17 29.98
C VAL A 158 26.07 66.91 31.22
N ALA A 159 25.15 66.32 31.98
CA ALA A 159 24.64 66.91 33.22
C ALA A 159 25.77 67.16 34.23
N ALA A 160 26.69 66.20 34.40
CA ALA A 160 27.86 66.36 35.28
C ALA A 160 28.80 67.49 34.83
N VAL A 161 28.96 67.70 33.51
CA VAL A 161 29.76 68.82 32.97
C VAL A 161 29.06 70.17 33.22
N VAL A 162 27.75 70.23 33.06
CA VAL A 162 26.94 71.43 33.34
C VAL A 162 26.98 71.79 34.82
N ASP A 163 26.84 70.80 35.70
CA ASP A 163 26.93 71.00 37.16
C ASP A 163 28.30 71.52 37.57
N LYS A 164 29.38 71.02 36.95
CA LYS A 164 30.74 71.53 37.16
C LYS A 164 30.88 72.97 36.69
N LEU A 165 30.41 73.29 35.48
CA LEU A 165 30.45 74.65 34.94
C LEU A 165 29.68 75.64 35.82
N ARG A 166 28.51 75.25 36.33
CA ARG A 166 27.71 76.07 37.26
C ARG A 166 28.49 76.37 38.54
N THR A 167 29.13 75.36 39.12
CA THR A 167 29.97 75.51 40.31
C THR A 167 31.16 76.44 40.05
N ASP A 168 31.79 76.33 38.87
CA ASP A 168 32.90 77.20 38.48
C ASP A 168 32.45 78.66 38.31
N ILE A 169 31.27 78.92 37.71
CA ILE A 169 30.70 80.27 37.57
C ILE A 169 30.34 80.88 38.93
N GLU A 170 29.77 80.09 39.84
CA GLU A 170 29.44 80.52 41.20
C GLU A 170 30.70 80.89 42.01
N ALA A 171 31.83 80.21 41.77
CA ALA A 171 33.12 80.52 42.39
C ALA A 171 33.77 81.83 41.88
N TYR A 172 33.46 82.28 40.66
CA TYR A 172 33.91 83.58 40.15
C TYR A 172 33.03 84.75 40.63
N GLY A 173 31.77 84.52 40.99
CA GLY A 173 30.85 85.54 41.51
C GLY A 173 31.16 86.01 42.93
N THR A 174 31.92 85.24 43.72
CA THR A 174 32.27 85.56 45.11
C THR A 174 33.55 86.38 45.27
N HIS A 175 34.23 86.75 44.18
CA HIS A 175 35.44 87.59 44.18
C HIS A 175 35.23 89.04 43.71
N SER A 176 33.98 89.52 43.64
CA SER A 176 33.64 90.90 43.28
C SER A 176 32.73 91.56 44.32
N LEU A 177 33.32 92.03 45.43
CA LEU A 177 32.94 93.22 46.21
C LEU A 177 34.02 93.54 47.24
#